data_AF-A0AAD2DC10-F1
#
_entry.id   AF-A0AAD2DC10-F1
#
_cell.length_a   1.000
_cell.length_b   1.000
_cell.length_c   1.000
_cell.angle_alpha   90.00
_cell.angle_beta   90.00
_cell.angle_gamma   90.00
#
_symmetry.space_group_name_H-M   'P 1'
#
loop_
_entity.id
_entity.type
_entity.pdbx_description
1 polymer ?
#
loop_
_entity_poly.entity_id
_entity_poly.type
_entity_poly.pdbx_seq_one_letter_code
_entity_poly.pdbx_strand_id
1 'polypeptide(L)'
;MFEEKCVKITLFFVSLLLLAGCVVSIVFGFIARDNPIYGIVGVALEVDLQQIVFIFCLVAGIVLLFVMACGMGTATKRYCFLHYTFGIFLSLVTVLFIILGVAMTAIGFGLADQLQELCSSENTDSDFQEAMNELYFRCDTFYCTVLCPCYIGSTLYFTGKTAATINPYDNTKVQDCRQYIQAAYSTYNLEFSDIDHIVEFLNYFGEIEMEYKCSGICKLQTVYYFGDSSRGEPPKTCKDPIREDLLIGEMGLMGIGYLIIGVALFVVLFVQYGLCCREKDDRYREDDSSRKYDGSHYENPRPYAEQRAQNYEISQPNGTKPAYVNNNPYT
;
A
#
# COMPACT_ATOMS: atom_id res chain seq x y z
N MET A 1 -36.99 7.79 -12.29
CA MET A 1 -36.97 8.17 -10.85
C MET A 1 -36.26 7.14 -9.96
N PHE A 2 -36.46 5.83 -10.17
CA PHE A 2 -35.81 4.78 -9.36
C PHE A 2 -34.28 4.78 -9.48
N GLU A 3 -33.77 5.05 -10.68
CA GLU A 3 -32.33 5.02 -10.98
C GLU A 3 -31.57 6.16 -10.32
N GLU A 4 -32.13 7.37 -10.28
CA GLU A 4 -31.50 8.51 -9.61
C GLU A 4 -31.30 8.27 -8.12
N LYS A 5 -32.27 7.62 -7.47
CA LYS A 5 -32.16 7.24 -6.06
C LYS A 5 -31.09 6.17 -5.87
N CYS A 6 -31.04 5.18 -6.76
CA CYS A 6 -30.04 4.12 -6.72
C CYS A 6 -28.60 4.68 -6.83
N VAL A 7 -28.37 5.61 -7.75
CA VAL A 7 -27.06 6.27 -7.94
C VAL A 7 -26.62 7.04 -6.71
N LYS A 8 -27.51 7.86 -6.13
CA LYS A 8 -27.18 8.64 -4.93
C LYS A 8 -26.86 7.73 -3.75
N ILE A 9 -27.61 6.63 -3.62
CA ILE A 9 -27.37 5.61 -2.59
C ILE A 9 -26.01 4.93 -2.80
N THR A 10 -25.69 4.50 -4.02
CA THR A 10 -24.39 3.88 -4.34
C THR A 10 -23.23 4.84 -4.08
N LEU A 11 -23.32 6.09 -4.55
CA LEU A 11 -22.29 7.11 -4.31
C LEU A 11 -22.10 7.40 -2.82
N PHE A 12 -23.19 7.38 -2.04
CA PHE A 12 -23.13 7.55 -0.59
C PHE A 12 -22.38 6.39 0.07
N PHE A 13 -22.72 5.14 -0.27
CA PHE A 13 -22.00 3.96 0.26
C PHE A 13 -20.53 3.94 -0.16
N VAL A 14 -20.23 4.28 -1.40
CA VAL A 14 -18.85 4.39 -1.88
C VAL A 14 -18.08 5.47 -1.12
N SER A 15 -18.70 6.62 -0.89
CA SER A 15 -18.08 7.70 -0.11
C SER A 15 -17.81 7.26 1.33
N LEU A 16 -18.70 6.47 1.93
CA LEU A 16 -18.49 5.88 3.26
C LEU A 16 -17.33 4.87 3.27
N LEU A 17 -17.22 4.03 2.24
CA LEU A 17 -16.10 3.09 2.09
C LEU A 17 -14.77 3.82 1.88
N LEU A 18 -14.75 4.87 1.06
CA LEU A 18 -13.58 5.73 0.86
C LEU A 18 -13.16 6.43 2.15
N LEU A 19 -14.13 6.91 2.93
CA LEU A 19 -13.87 7.51 4.24
C LEU A 19 -13.26 6.49 5.21
N ALA A 20 -13.82 5.28 5.28
CA ALA A 20 -13.28 4.20 6.10
C ALA A 20 -11.85 3.84 5.66
N GLY A 21 -11.61 3.69 4.35
CA GLY A 21 -10.28 3.44 3.80
C GLY A 21 -9.28 4.55 4.10
N CYS A 22 -9.72 5.82 4.06
CA CYS A 22 -8.90 6.96 4.45
C CYS A 22 -8.49 6.90 5.93
N VAL A 23 -9.47 6.69 6.83
CA VAL A 23 -9.19 6.59 8.28
C VAL A 23 -8.24 5.44 8.55
N VAL A 24 -8.48 4.26 7.96
CA VAL A 24 -7.61 3.09 8.09
C VAL A 24 -6.22 3.40 7.58
N SER A 25 -6.08 4.02 6.40
CA SER A 25 -4.76 4.35 5.83
C SER A 25 -3.99 5.35 6.69
N ILE A 26 -4.64 6.39 7.22
CA ILE A 26 -3.98 7.37 8.09
C ILE A 26 -3.57 6.73 9.43
N VAL A 27 -4.49 6.02 10.09
CA VAL A 27 -4.21 5.34 11.37
C VAL A 27 -3.11 4.31 11.18
N PHE A 28 -3.17 3.53 10.11
CA PHE A 28 -2.13 2.58 9.77
C PHE A 28 -0.80 3.26 9.48
N GLY A 29 -0.78 4.42 8.81
CA GLY A 29 0.44 5.19 8.63
C GLY A 29 1.09 5.54 9.98
N PHE A 30 0.31 6.00 10.96
CA PHE A 30 0.83 6.27 12.31
C PHE A 30 1.30 5.00 13.02
N ILE A 31 0.54 3.91 12.93
CA ILE A 31 0.95 2.62 13.49
C ILE A 31 2.26 2.17 12.84
N ALA A 32 2.37 2.20 11.51
CA ALA A 32 3.57 1.80 10.79
C ALA A 32 4.77 2.72 11.10
N ARG A 33 4.53 4.00 11.36
CA ARG A 33 5.56 4.91 11.83
C ARG A 33 6.04 4.52 13.21
N ASP A 34 5.14 4.19 14.13
CA ASP A 34 5.54 3.84 15.50
C ASP A 34 5.91 2.36 15.63
N ASN A 35 5.74 1.57 14.55
CA ASN A 35 6.00 0.14 14.55
C ASN A 35 7.47 -0.11 14.15
N PRO A 36 8.29 -0.56 15.11
CA PRO A 36 9.71 -0.76 14.91
C PRO A 36 10.07 -1.90 13.92
N ILE A 37 9.10 -2.74 13.51
CA ILE A 37 9.27 -3.71 12.42
C ILE A 37 9.81 -3.03 11.17
N TYR A 38 9.16 -1.94 10.76
CA TYR A 38 9.50 -1.26 9.51
C TYR A 38 10.88 -0.60 9.57
N GLY A 39 11.33 -0.23 10.77
CA GLY A 39 12.70 0.23 11.01
C GLY A 39 13.73 -0.85 10.68
N ILE A 40 13.51 -2.09 11.15
CA ILE A 40 14.42 -3.22 10.90
C ILE A 40 14.55 -3.57 9.43
N VAL A 41 13.40 -3.74 8.76
CA VAL A 41 13.39 -4.05 7.34
C VAL A 41 14.04 -2.91 6.56
N GLY A 42 13.84 -1.67 7.00
CA GLY A 42 14.50 -0.50 6.43
C GLY A 42 16.01 -0.52 6.55
N VAL A 43 16.55 -0.78 7.76
CA VAL A 43 18.00 -0.89 7.99
C VAL A 43 18.62 -2.01 7.15
N ALA A 44 17.95 -3.17 7.06
CA ALA A 44 18.42 -4.29 6.24
C ALA A 44 18.45 -3.97 4.73
N LEU A 45 17.60 -3.05 4.27
CA LEU A 45 17.51 -2.62 2.87
C LEU A 45 18.28 -1.32 2.59
N GLU A 46 18.97 -0.74 3.58
CA GLU A 46 19.59 0.60 3.50
C GLU A 46 18.61 1.72 3.09
N VAL A 47 17.33 1.58 3.47
CA VAL A 47 16.25 2.51 3.09
C VAL A 47 15.36 2.80 4.30
N ASP A 48 14.99 4.06 4.55
CA ASP A 48 14.07 4.45 5.65
C ASP A 48 12.62 4.00 5.41
N LEU A 49 12.38 2.68 5.44
CA LEU A 49 11.09 2.08 5.08
C LEU A 49 9.94 2.60 5.96
N GLN A 50 10.19 2.81 7.26
CA GLN A 50 9.23 3.40 8.20
C GLN A 50 8.72 4.77 7.74
N GLN A 51 9.64 5.68 7.36
CA GLN A 51 9.29 7.00 6.87
C GLN A 51 8.60 6.93 5.51
N ILE A 52 9.04 6.04 4.62
CA ILE A 52 8.43 5.84 3.30
C ILE A 52 6.99 5.33 3.46
N VAL A 53 6.77 4.28 4.24
CA VAL A 53 5.43 3.70 4.47
C VAL A 53 4.51 4.74 5.13
N PHE A 54 5.01 5.49 6.11
CA PHE A 54 4.24 6.56 6.75
C PHE A 54 3.83 7.65 5.75
N ILE A 55 4.78 8.23 5.01
CA ILE A 55 4.51 9.27 4.00
C ILE A 55 3.55 8.74 2.96
N PHE A 56 3.76 7.51 2.51
CA PHE A 56 2.95 6.87 1.50
C PHE A 56 1.48 6.72 1.95
N CYS A 57 1.25 6.18 3.15
CA CYS A 57 -0.09 6.03 3.71
C CYS A 57 -0.77 7.37 3.93
N LEU A 58 -0.02 8.39 4.37
CA LEU A 58 -0.54 9.74 4.56
C LEU A 58 -0.98 10.37 3.22
N VAL A 59 -0.14 10.27 2.18
CA VAL A 59 -0.46 10.76 0.83
C VAL A 59 -1.67 10.00 0.27
N ALA A 60 -1.71 8.68 0.41
CA ALA A 60 -2.85 7.86 -0.03
C ALA A 60 -4.15 8.30 0.67
N GLY A 61 -4.12 8.51 1.99
CA GLY A 61 -5.24 9.02 2.78
C GLY A 61 -5.75 10.38 2.30
N ILE A 62 -4.85 11.33 2.02
CA ILE A 62 -5.21 12.66 1.49
C ILE A 62 -5.84 12.55 0.09
N VAL A 63 -5.27 11.72 -0.78
CA VAL A 63 -5.82 11.48 -2.12
C VAL A 63 -7.23 10.88 -2.03
N LEU A 64 -7.47 9.93 -1.12
CA LEU A 64 -8.80 9.37 -0.87
C LEU A 64 -9.79 10.43 -0.37
N LEU A 65 -9.39 11.34 0.52
CA LEU A 65 -10.25 12.46 0.96
C LEU A 65 -10.62 13.37 -0.21
N PHE A 66 -9.66 13.68 -1.08
CA PHE A 66 -9.91 14.50 -2.25
C PHE A 66 -10.88 13.81 -3.22
N VAL A 67 -10.69 12.51 -3.49
CA VAL A 67 -11.61 11.71 -4.30
C VAL A 67 -13.01 11.68 -3.68
N MET A 68 -13.11 11.49 -2.37
CA MET A 68 -14.39 11.53 -1.64
C MET A 68 -15.09 12.88 -1.79
N ALA A 69 -14.38 14.00 -1.62
CA ALA A 69 -14.94 15.34 -1.78
C ALA A 69 -15.46 15.57 -3.22
N CYS A 70 -14.70 15.14 -4.23
CA CYS A 70 -15.14 15.17 -5.63
C CYS A 70 -16.38 14.30 -5.85
N GLY A 71 -16.43 13.10 -5.27
CA GLY A 71 -17.59 12.20 -5.34
C GLY A 71 -18.86 12.84 -4.77
N MET A 72 -18.77 13.47 -3.58
CA MET A 72 -19.88 14.23 -3.00
C MET A 72 -20.30 15.42 -3.88
N GLY A 73 -19.34 16.10 -4.51
CA GLY A 73 -19.60 17.15 -5.49
C GLY A 73 -20.45 16.65 -6.67
N THR A 74 -20.11 15.50 -7.24
CA THR A 74 -20.90 14.90 -8.34
C THR A 74 -22.31 14.50 -7.93
N ALA A 75 -22.52 14.15 -6.65
CA ALA A 75 -23.86 13.83 -6.14
C ALA A 75 -24.78 15.06 -6.03
N THR A 76 -24.21 16.25 -5.81
CA THR A 76 -24.96 17.51 -5.67
C THR A 76 -25.22 18.20 -7.00
N LYS A 77 -24.25 18.19 -7.93
CA LYS A 77 -24.38 18.84 -9.24
C LYS A 77 -23.97 17.91 -10.37
N ARG A 78 -24.89 17.71 -11.33
CA ARG A 78 -24.71 16.84 -12.51
C ARG A 78 -23.89 17.50 -13.62
N TYR A 79 -22.68 17.94 -13.32
CA TYR A 79 -21.77 18.42 -14.36
C TYR A 79 -21.01 17.24 -14.96
N CYS A 80 -21.22 16.96 -16.24
CA CYS A 80 -20.54 15.87 -16.96
C CYS A 80 -19.00 15.94 -16.84
N PHE A 81 -18.44 17.15 -16.89
CA PHE A 81 -17.01 17.38 -16.68
C PHE A 81 -16.51 16.92 -15.30
N LEU A 82 -17.33 17.09 -14.25
CA LEU A 82 -16.97 16.67 -12.89
C LEU A 82 -16.98 15.13 -12.76
N HIS A 83 -17.91 14.46 -13.43
CA HIS A 83 -17.92 12.99 -13.49
C HIS A 83 -16.69 12.43 -14.24
N TYR A 84 -16.30 13.08 -15.34
CA TYR A 84 -15.11 12.66 -16.11
C TYR A 84 -13.82 12.83 -15.32
N THR A 85 -13.62 14.00 -14.70
CA THR A 85 -12.45 14.27 -13.85
C THR A 85 -12.40 13.33 -12.65
N PHE A 86 -13.53 13.11 -11.96
CA PHE A 86 -13.63 12.13 -10.89
C PHE A 86 -13.28 10.71 -11.36
N GLY A 87 -13.78 10.29 -12.53
CA GLY A 87 -13.46 8.98 -13.11
C GLY A 87 -11.96 8.79 -13.38
N ILE A 88 -11.27 9.81 -13.86
CA ILE A 88 -9.81 9.77 -14.06
C ILE A 88 -9.10 9.56 -12.71
N PHE A 89 -9.40 10.38 -11.70
CA PHE A 89 -8.76 10.25 -10.39
C PHE A 89 -9.07 8.89 -9.74
N LEU A 90 -10.32 8.44 -9.83
CA LEU A 90 -10.73 7.14 -9.32
C LEU A 90 -9.97 6.00 -10.02
N SER A 91 -9.75 6.09 -11.33
CA SER A 91 -8.99 5.08 -12.08
C SER A 91 -7.52 5.03 -11.67
N LEU A 92 -6.87 6.18 -11.47
CA LEU A 92 -5.48 6.26 -10.99
C LEU A 92 -5.34 5.67 -9.59
N VAL A 93 -6.25 6.01 -8.68
CA VAL A 93 -6.26 5.47 -7.32
C VAL A 93 -6.51 3.96 -7.35
N THR A 94 -7.44 3.49 -8.18
CA THR A 94 -7.70 2.05 -8.33
C THR A 94 -6.45 1.29 -8.76
N VAL A 95 -5.75 1.77 -9.79
CA VAL A 95 -4.51 1.15 -10.28
C VAL A 95 -3.44 1.15 -9.19
N LEU A 96 -3.28 2.26 -8.47
CA LEU A 96 -2.32 2.36 -7.37
C LEU A 96 -2.60 1.31 -6.28
N PHE A 97 -3.86 1.22 -5.80
CA PHE A 97 -4.24 0.27 -4.76
C PHE A 97 -4.06 -1.19 -5.18
N ILE A 98 -4.32 -1.51 -6.44
CA ILE A 98 -4.09 -2.86 -6.97
C ILE A 98 -2.59 -3.18 -7.01
N ILE A 99 -1.75 -2.27 -7.54
CA ILE A 99 -0.30 -2.49 -7.62
C ILE A 99 0.30 -2.68 -6.22
N LEU A 100 -0.09 -1.85 -5.26
CA LEU A 100 0.37 -1.98 -3.87
C LEU A 100 -0.10 -3.27 -3.22
N GLY A 101 -1.38 -3.62 -3.43
CA GLY A 101 -1.93 -4.85 -2.88
C GLY A 101 -1.19 -6.08 -3.38
N VAL A 102 -0.89 -6.14 -4.68
CA VAL A 102 -0.06 -7.21 -5.26
C VAL A 102 1.36 -7.18 -4.68
N ALA A 103 2.01 -6.01 -4.65
CA ALA A 103 3.38 -5.88 -4.17
C ALA A 103 3.53 -6.30 -2.71
N MET A 104 2.68 -5.79 -1.81
CA MET A 104 2.70 -6.13 -0.38
C MET A 104 2.40 -7.61 -0.13
N THR A 105 1.44 -8.18 -0.87
CA THR A 105 1.14 -9.60 -0.79
C THR A 105 2.34 -10.44 -1.23
N ALA A 106 2.95 -10.10 -2.37
CA ALA A 106 4.11 -10.80 -2.90
C ALA A 106 5.33 -10.70 -1.97
N ILE A 107 5.58 -9.52 -1.38
CA ILE A 107 6.65 -9.30 -0.42
C ILE A 107 6.39 -10.09 0.87
N GLY A 108 5.18 -10.01 1.45
CA GLY A 108 4.85 -10.70 2.69
C GLY A 108 5.00 -12.23 2.58
N PHE A 109 4.39 -12.83 1.55
CA PHE A 109 4.53 -14.28 1.31
C PHE A 109 5.95 -14.66 0.84
N GLY A 110 6.58 -13.85 -0.01
CA GLY A 110 7.95 -14.10 -0.49
C GLY A 110 8.98 -14.08 0.64
N LEU A 111 8.91 -13.10 1.54
CA LEU A 111 9.77 -13.04 2.73
C LEU A 111 9.48 -14.17 3.70
N ALA A 112 8.22 -14.58 3.85
CA ALA A 112 7.84 -15.70 4.71
C ALA A 112 8.42 -17.04 4.21
N ASP A 113 8.41 -17.25 2.89
CA ASP A 113 9.00 -18.43 2.26
C ASP A 113 10.53 -18.38 2.30
N GLN A 114 11.13 -17.22 2.01
CA GLN A 114 12.57 -17.01 2.15
C GLN A 114 13.04 -17.26 3.59
N LEU A 115 12.35 -16.73 4.60
CA LEU A 115 12.71 -16.96 6.00
C LEU A 115 12.66 -18.46 6.37
N GLN A 116 11.69 -19.19 5.83
CA GLN A 116 11.59 -20.63 6.03
C GLN A 116 12.74 -21.38 5.34
N GLU A 117 13.07 -21.01 4.09
CA GLU A 117 14.17 -21.58 3.32
C GLU A 117 15.53 -21.29 3.98
N LEU A 118 15.74 -20.06 4.45
CA LEU A 118 16.92 -19.61 5.19
C LEU A 118 17.15 -20.42 6.47
N CYS A 119 16.09 -20.89 7.12
CA CYS A 119 16.23 -21.72 8.32
C CYS A 119 16.21 -23.22 8.03
N SER A 120 16.11 -23.64 6.78
CA SER A 120 16.27 -25.03 6.38
C SER A 120 17.77 -25.39 6.28
N SER A 121 18.15 -26.59 6.69
CA SER A 121 19.56 -27.01 6.85
C SER A 121 20.37 -27.10 5.55
N GLU A 122 19.74 -26.95 4.39
CA GLU A 122 20.39 -27.14 3.09
C GLU A 122 21.01 -25.86 2.52
N ASN A 123 20.64 -24.68 3.03
CA ASN A 123 21.14 -23.40 2.54
C ASN A 123 21.96 -22.70 3.62
N THR A 124 23.25 -23.02 3.72
CA THR A 124 24.21 -22.30 4.60
C THR A 124 24.76 -21.02 4.00
N ASP A 125 24.53 -20.78 2.70
CA ASP A 125 25.26 -19.78 1.93
C ASP A 125 24.49 -18.45 1.76
N SER A 126 23.44 -18.22 2.54
CA SER A 126 22.75 -16.93 2.49
C SER A 126 23.42 -15.90 3.40
N ASP A 127 23.90 -14.81 2.80
CA ASP A 127 24.45 -13.64 3.49
C ASP A 127 23.54 -13.14 4.63
N PHE A 128 22.22 -13.21 4.44
CA PHE A 128 21.27 -12.79 5.48
C PHE A 128 21.22 -13.75 6.67
N GLN A 129 21.20 -15.06 6.40
CA GLN A 129 21.24 -16.06 7.46
C GLN A 129 22.56 -15.99 8.23
N GLU A 130 23.67 -15.78 7.51
CA GLU A 130 24.99 -15.57 8.11
C GLU A 130 24.99 -14.31 8.97
N ALA A 131 24.51 -13.17 8.48
CA ALA A 131 24.44 -11.93 9.25
C ALA A 131 23.60 -12.06 10.53
N MET A 132 22.42 -12.70 10.45
CA MET A 132 21.55 -12.91 11.60
C MET A 132 22.15 -13.91 12.60
N ASN A 133 22.72 -15.02 12.13
CA ASN A 133 23.37 -15.99 13.00
C ASN A 133 24.63 -15.40 13.64
N GLU A 134 25.41 -14.62 12.90
CA GLU A 134 26.60 -13.93 13.39
C GLU A 134 26.21 -12.91 14.46
N LEU A 135 25.10 -12.19 14.30
CA LEU A 135 24.58 -11.28 15.32
C LEU A 135 24.33 -12.01 16.66
N TYR A 136 23.58 -13.11 16.64
CA TYR A 136 23.31 -13.90 17.85
C TYR A 136 24.58 -14.59 18.39
N PHE A 137 25.45 -15.07 17.52
CA PHE A 137 26.73 -15.69 17.90
C PHE A 137 27.68 -14.69 18.59
N ARG A 138 27.72 -13.45 18.10
CA ARG A 138 28.46 -12.36 18.73
C ARG A 138 27.85 -12.01 20.09
N CYS A 139 26.52 -11.94 20.18
CA CYS A 139 25.86 -11.78 21.47
C CYS A 139 26.24 -12.90 22.43
N ASP A 140 26.24 -14.16 21.99
CA ASP A 140 26.65 -15.29 22.83
C ASP A 140 28.08 -15.17 23.34
N THR A 141 29.00 -14.75 22.46
CA THR A 141 30.44 -14.65 22.77
C THR A 141 30.74 -13.55 23.79
N PHE A 142 30.03 -12.43 23.74
CA PHE A 142 30.36 -11.23 24.54
C PHE A 142 29.39 -10.94 25.70
N TYR A 143 28.13 -11.37 25.59
CA TYR A 143 27.15 -11.18 26.64
C TYR A 143 27.44 -12.12 27.83
N CYS A 144 27.32 -11.61 29.05
CA CYS A 144 27.68 -12.32 30.28
C CYS A 144 29.17 -12.67 30.38
N THR A 145 30.03 -11.77 29.90
CA THR A 145 31.49 -11.84 30.06
C THR A 145 31.98 -10.80 31.07
N VAL A 146 33.27 -10.82 31.42
CA VAL A 146 33.85 -9.84 32.37
C VAL A 146 33.69 -8.40 31.88
N LEU A 147 33.63 -8.17 30.57
CA LEU A 147 33.43 -6.86 29.96
C LEU A 147 31.96 -6.39 29.97
N CYS A 148 31.03 -7.33 30.04
CA CYS A 148 29.59 -7.09 30.03
C CYS A 148 28.93 -8.08 31.01
N PRO A 149 29.04 -7.85 32.33
CA PRO A 149 28.37 -8.68 33.31
C PRO A 149 26.86 -8.55 33.10
N CYS A 150 26.17 -9.68 33.21
CA CYS A 150 24.74 -9.76 32.96
C CYS A 150 24.02 -10.34 34.17
N TYR A 151 22.76 -9.91 34.36
CA TYR A 151 21.87 -10.48 35.35
C TYR A 151 21.03 -11.61 34.76
N ILE A 152 21.03 -12.76 35.43
CA ILE A 152 20.26 -13.94 35.05
C ILE A 152 19.43 -14.40 36.24
N GLY A 153 18.13 -14.66 36.01
CA GLY A 153 17.20 -15.08 37.05
C GLY A 153 17.44 -16.50 37.56
N SER A 154 18.05 -17.37 36.75
CA SER A 154 18.39 -18.75 37.11
C SER A 154 19.67 -19.23 36.42
N THR A 155 20.65 -19.70 37.21
CA THR A 155 21.93 -20.21 36.71
C THR A 155 21.85 -21.62 36.12
N LEU A 156 20.70 -22.31 36.22
CA LEU A 156 20.55 -23.72 35.84
C LEU A 156 20.79 -23.99 34.35
N TYR A 157 20.63 -22.96 33.51
CA TYR A 157 20.66 -23.07 32.05
C TYR A 157 21.92 -22.44 31.42
N PHE A 158 22.85 -21.94 32.26
CA PHE A 158 24.06 -21.25 31.85
C PHE A 158 25.32 -22.09 32.11
N THR A 159 25.41 -23.25 31.48
CA THR A 159 26.68 -24.00 31.46
C THR A 159 27.67 -23.35 30.50
N GLY A 160 28.68 -22.66 31.05
CA GLY A 160 29.83 -22.18 30.27
C GLY A 160 30.09 -20.67 30.28
N LYS A 161 29.18 -19.84 30.82
CA LYS A 161 29.42 -18.39 30.94
C LYS A 161 29.96 -18.03 32.33
N THR A 162 31.17 -17.49 32.36
CA THR A 162 31.95 -17.29 33.59
C THR A 162 31.61 -16.01 34.36
N ALA A 163 30.85 -15.07 33.76
CA ALA A 163 30.47 -13.79 34.38
C ALA A 163 28.94 -13.57 34.45
N ALA A 164 28.18 -14.66 34.47
CA ALA A 164 26.78 -14.64 34.88
C ALA A 164 26.70 -14.26 36.37
N THR A 165 26.11 -13.12 36.70
CA THR A 165 25.90 -12.71 38.10
C THR A 165 24.43 -12.84 38.48
N ILE A 166 24.19 -12.97 39.79
CA ILE A 166 22.84 -12.90 40.38
C ILE A 166 22.60 -11.46 40.89
N ASN A 167 23.41 -10.49 40.45
CA ASN A 167 23.29 -9.12 40.89
C ASN A 167 22.20 -8.41 40.07
N PRO A 168 21.05 -8.04 40.65
CA PRO A 168 19.94 -7.44 39.91
C PRO A 168 20.24 -6.03 39.36
N TYR A 169 21.40 -5.45 39.71
CA TYR A 169 21.87 -4.17 39.18
C TYR A 169 22.70 -4.31 37.90
N ASP A 170 23.03 -5.53 37.48
CA ASP A 170 23.76 -5.77 36.24
C ASP A 170 22.80 -5.77 35.04
N ASN A 171 23.36 -5.68 33.84
CA ASN A 171 22.58 -5.52 32.62
C ASN A 171 21.72 -6.75 32.33
N THR A 172 20.45 -6.54 31.98
CA THR A 172 19.53 -7.62 31.58
C THR A 172 19.38 -7.76 30.08
N LYS A 173 19.96 -6.83 29.32
CA LYS A 173 19.90 -6.80 27.87
C LYS A 173 21.28 -6.51 27.29
N VAL A 174 21.61 -7.10 26.16
CA VAL A 174 22.91 -6.92 25.52
C VAL A 174 23.17 -5.47 25.10
N GLN A 175 22.11 -4.75 24.74
CA GLN A 175 22.20 -3.37 24.27
C GLN A 175 22.56 -2.35 25.36
N ASP A 176 22.39 -2.71 26.63
CA ASP A 176 22.83 -1.88 27.77
C ASP A 176 24.38 -1.88 27.89
N CYS A 177 25.04 -2.87 27.29
CA CYS A 177 26.50 -2.95 27.22
C CYS A 177 27.07 -2.17 26.03
N ARG A 178 27.15 -0.84 26.14
CA ARG A 178 27.71 0.02 25.07
C ARG A 178 29.12 -0.40 24.59
N GLN A 179 29.97 -0.90 25.48
CA GLN A 179 31.32 -1.39 25.12
C GLN A 179 31.26 -2.60 24.19
N TYR A 180 30.28 -3.49 24.40
CA TYR A 180 30.04 -4.61 23.49
C TYR A 180 29.62 -4.10 22.12
N ILE A 181 28.65 -3.19 22.04
CA ILE A 181 28.18 -2.66 20.74
C ILE A 181 29.37 -2.04 19.98
N GLN A 182 30.18 -1.22 20.66
CA GLN A 182 31.37 -0.66 20.04
C GLN A 182 32.34 -1.74 19.53
N ALA A 183 32.60 -2.78 20.33
CA ALA A 183 33.54 -3.83 19.97
C ALA A 183 33.01 -4.74 18.84
N ALA A 184 31.77 -5.20 18.95
CA ALA A 184 31.13 -6.12 18.01
C ALA A 184 30.93 -5.50 16.62
N TYR A 185 30.63 -4.20 16.57
CA TYR A 185 30.38 -3.51 15.31
C TYR A 185 31.62 -2.79 14.76
N SER A 186 32.72 -2.71 15.50
CA SER A 186 33.98 -2.10 15.01
C SER A 186 34.54 -2.76 13.75
N THR A 187 34.22 -4.04 13.51
CA THR A 187 34.66 -4.78 12.32
C THR A 187 33.79 -4.56 11.09
N TYR A 188 32.58 -4.04 11.27
CA TYR A 188 31.72 -3.66 10.17
C TYR A 188 32.08 -2.23 9.78
N ASN A 189 32.44 -2.01 8.51
CA ASN A 189 32.58 -0.67 7.91
C ASN A 189 31.20 0.02 7.76
N LEU A 190 30.31 -0.18 8.71
CA LEU A 190 29.07 0.57 8.78
C LEU A 190 29.43 1.90 9.44
N GLU A 191 29.30 3.00 8.69
CA GLU A 191 29.32 4.36 9.24
C GLU A 191 28.07 4.56 10.11
N PHE A 192 27.90 3.76 11.16
CA PHE A 192 27.06 4.14 12.27
C PHE A 192 27.79 5.27 12.99
N SER A 193 27.62 6.47 12.45
CA SER A 193 28.03 7.70 13.13
C SER A 193 27.38 7.82 14.51
N ASP A 194 26.31 7.06 14.75
CA ASP A 194 25.57 7.01 16.01
C ASP A 194 25.29 5.57 16.49
N ILE A 195 25.84 5.22 17.65
CA ILE A 195 25.58 3.96 18.38
C ILE A 195 24.11 3.85 18.77
N ASP A 196 23.44 4.98 18.97
CA ASP A 196 22.08 5.01 19.46
C ASP A 196 21.10 4.37 18.45
N HIS A 197 21.38 4.43 17.14
CA HIS A 197 20.60 3.71 16.12
C HIS A 197 20.73 2.18 16.22
N ILE A 198 21.92 1.67 16.54
CA ILE A 198 22.12 0.23 16.74
C ILE A 198 21.35 -0.21 18.00
N VAL A 199 21.43 0.59 19.07
CA VAL A 199 20.70 0.31 20.32
C VAL A 199 19.19 0.26 20.07
N GLU A 200 18.64 1.18 19.28
CA GLU A 200 17.23 1.18 18.88
C GLU A 200 16.86 -0.09 18.10
N PHE A 201 17.68 -0.47 17.12
CA PHE A 201 17.50 -1.71 16.35
C PHE A 201 17.53 -2.98 17.23
N LEU A 202 18.48 -3.06 18.18
CA LEU A 202 18.57 -4.18 19.11
C LEU A 202 17.42 -4.20 20.13
N ASN A 203 16.96 -3.04 20.61
CA ASN A 203 15.80 -2.93 21.48
C ASN A 203 14.56 -3.55 20.84
N TYR A 204 14.40 -3.37 19.54
CA TYR A 204 13.29 -3.97 18.82
C TYR A 204 13.36 -5.51 18.75
N PHE A 205 14.55 -6.09 18.51
CA PHE A 205 14.68 -7.54 18.64
C PHE A 205 14.29 -7.98 20.05
N GLY A 206 14.59 -7.17 21.05
CA GLY A 206 14.14 -7.38 22.43
C GLY A 206 12.62 -7.35 22.57
N GLU A 207 11.92 -6.47 21.87
CA GLU A 207 10.46 -6.44 21.85
C GLU A 207 9.87 -7.70 21.20
N ILE A 208 10.39 -8.14 20.04
CA ILE A 208 10.00 -9.42 19.41
C ILE A 208 10.21 -10.57 20.38
N GLU A 209 11.42 -10.68 20.95
CA GLU A 209 11.78 -11.76 21.86
C GLU A 209 10.83 -11.83 23.06
N MET A 210 10.42 -10.67 23.57
CA MET A 210 9.59 -10.54 24.76
C MET A 210 8.10 -10.74 24.50
N GLU A 211 7.60 -10.25 23.37
CA GLU A 211 6.21 -10.41 22.93
C GLU A 211 5.92 -11.88 22.59
N TYR A 212 6.78 -12.48 21.77
CA TYR A 212 6.59 -13.85 21.29
C TYR A 212 7.23 -14.92 22.18
N LYS A 213 7.90 -14.51 23.26
CA LYS A 213 8.65 -15.39 24.18
C LYS A 213 9.57 -16.32 23.41
N CYS A 214 10.40 -15.76 22.55
CA CYS A 214 11.31 -16.49 21.69
C CYS A 214 12.73 -15.91 21.76
N SER A 215 13.73 -16.65 21.30
CA SER A 215 15.05 -16.09 21.02
C SER A 215 15.76 -16.85 19.92
N GLY A 216 16.51 -16.11 19.10
CA GLY A 216 17.15 -16.63 17.90
C GLY A 216 16.18 -16.76 16.74
N ILE A 217 16.68 -16.56 15.52
CA ILE A 217 15.86 -16.73 14.31
C ILE A 217 15.79 -18.21 13.94
N CYS A 218 16.86 -18.78 13.39
CA CYS A 218 16.86 -20.16 12.95
C CYS A 218 17.26 -21.18 14.03
N LYS A 219 18.04 -20.75 15.02
CA LYS A 219 18.52 -21.60 16.11
C LYS A 219 18.02 -21.07 17.44
N LEU A 220 17.52 -21.98 18.27
CA LEU A 220 17.10 -21.66 19.63
C LEU A 220 18.30 -21.22 20.44
N GLN A 221 18.17 -20.08 21.09
CA GLN A 221 19.17 -19.61 22.05
C GLN A 221 18.80 -20.07 23.46
N THR A 222 19.78 -20.17 24.34
CA THR A 222 19.55 -20.53 25.74
C THR A 222 18.96 -19.38 26.56
N VAL A 223 18.98 -18.15 26.01
CA VAL A 223 18.71 -16.91 26.74
C VAL A 223 18.08 -15.88 25.82
N TYR A 224 17.33 -14.95 26.40
CA TYR A 224 16.95 -13.71 25.75
C TYR A 224 18.17 -12.78 25.70
N TYR A 225 18.68 -12.50 24.51
CA TYR A 225 19.85 -11.60 24.35
C TYR A 225 19.43 -10.15 24.32
N PHE A 226 18.34 -9.88 23.60
CA PHE A 226 17.84 -8.53 23.35
C PHE A 226 16.68 -8.18 24.29
N GLY A 227 15.93 -9.21 24.70
CA GLY A 227 14.93 -9.16 25.76
C GLY A 227 15.56 -9.23 27.15
N ASP A 228 14.72 -9.31 28.18
CA ASP A 228 15.16 -9.41 29.57
C ASP A 228 15.65 -10.84 29.89
N SER A 229 16.97 -11.00 30.02
CA SER A 229 17.61 -12.30 30.34
C SER A 229 17.21 -12.87 31.70
N SER A 230 16.58 -12.09 32.59
CA SER A 230 16.09 -12.58 33.87
C SER A 230 14.86 -13.49 33.74
N ARG A 231 14.17 -13.49 32.58
CA ARG A 231 12.97 -14.30 32.33
C ARG A 231 13.23 -15.80 32.16
N GLY A 232 14.48 -16.22 32.13
CA GLY A 232 14.87 -17.62 31.98
C GLY A 232 15.06 -18.04 30.53
N GLU A 233 14.96 -19.34 30.28
CA GLU A 233 15.20 -19.92 28.95
C GLU A 233 13.99 -19.70 28.02
N PRO A 234 14.22 -19.22 26.78
CA PRO A 234 13.15 -19.06 25.80
C PRO A 234 12.65 -20.43 25.31
N PRO A 235 11.33 -20.65 25.23
CA PRO A 235 10.77 -21.96 24.85
C PRO A 235 10.86 -22.28 23.35
N LYS A 236 11.09 -21.29 22.48
CA LYS A 236 11.04 -21.46 21.02
C LYS A 236 11.87 -20.41 20.26
N THR A 237 12.11 -20.67 18.98
CA THR A 237 12.73 -19.70 18.08
C THR A 237 11.74 -18.63 17.63
N CYS A 238 12.26 -17.48 17.20
CA CYS A 238 11.45 -16.38 16.68
C CYS A 238 11.02 -16.55 15.22
N LYS A 239 11.49 -17.60 14.53
CA LYS A 239 11.16 -17.86 13.12
C LYS A 239 9.65 -17.94 12.88
N ASP A 240 8.95 -18.83 13.58
CA ASP A 240 7.54 -19.09 13.29
C ASP A 240 6.65 -17.87 13.61
N PRO A 241 6.79 -17.19 14.77
CA PRO A 241 6.01 -15.98 15.03
C PRO A 241 6.30 -14.84 14.04
N ILE A 242 7.57 -14.61 13.69
CA ILE A 242 7.91 -13.60 12.66
C ILE A 242 7.28 -13.98 11.31
N ARG A 243 7.33 -15.26 10.94
CA ARG A 243 6.76 -15.73 9.67
C ARG A 243 5.24 -15.58 9.64
N GLU A 244 4.56 -16.11 10.65
CA GLU A 244 3.11 -16.25 10.66
C GLU A 244 2.41 -14.94 11.01
N ASP A 245 2.83 -14.29 12.10
CA ASP A 245 2.12 -13.12 12.60
C ASP A 245 2.55 -11.86 11.85
N LEU A 246 3.86 -11.72 11.58
CA LEU A 246 4.38 -10.49 11.01
C LEU A 246 4.38 -10.47 9.48
N LEU A 247 5.02 -11.46 8.84
CA LEU A 247 5.17 -11.46 7.39
C LEU A 247 3.85 -11.86 6.70
N ILE A 248 3.23 -12.96 7.12
CA ILE A 248 1.96 -13.43 6.56
C ILE A 248 0.78 -12.63 7.13
N GLY A 249 0.72 -12.49 8.45
CA GLY A 249 -0.36 -11.83 9.16
C GLY A 249 -0.43 -10.35 8.85
N GLU A 250 0.56 -9.56 9.23
CA GLU A 250 0.50 -8.11 9.03
C GLU A 250 0.68 -7.71 7.56
N MET A 251 1.82 -8.06 6.94
CA MET A 251 2.11 -7.60 5.57
C MET A 251 1.21 -8.28 4.53
N GLY A 252 1.02 -9.60 4.63
CA GLY A 252 0.19 -10.38 3.71
C GLY A 252 -1.29 -9.99 3.76
N LEU A 253 -1.91 -9.95 4.95
CA LEU A 253 -3.33 -9.57 5.06
C LEU A 253 -3.56 -8.10 4.67
N MET A 254 -2.61 -7.21 4.92
CA MET A 254 -2.70 -5.83 4.46
C MET A 254 -2.65 -5.72 2.94
N GLY A 255 -1.79 -6.49 2.29
CA GLY A 255 -1.78 -6.60 0.82
C GLY A 255 -3.13 -7.06 0.27
N ILE A 256 -3.74 -8.08 0.89
CA ILE A 256 -5.08 -8.56 0.54
C ILE A 256 -6.14 -7.47 0.76
N GLY A 257 -6.05 -6.72 1.87
CA GLY A 257 -6.94 -5.59 2.16
C GLY A 257 -6.90 -4.51 1.06
N TYR A 258 -5.69 -4.11 0.62
CA TYR A 258 -5.52 -3.17 -0.48
C TYR A 258 -6.08 -3.70 -1.80
N LEU A 259 -5.94 -5.00 -2.09
CA LEU A 259 -6.54 -5.63 -3.27
C LEU A 259 -8.08 -5.57 -3.24
N ILE A 260 -8.69 -5.89 -2.10
CA ILE A 260 -10.15 -5.84 -1.95
C ILE A 260 -10.67 -4.42 -2.19
N ILE A 261 -9.99 -3.41 -1.63
CA ILE A 261 -10.32 -2.00 -1.84
C ILE A 261 -10.17 -1.65 -3.33
N GLY A 262 -9.05 -2.04 -3.97
CA GLY A 262 -8.82 -1.82 -5.39
C GLY A 262 -9.94 -2.42 -6.27
N VAL A 263 -10.33 -3.67 -6.03
CA VAL A 263 -11.43 -4.33 -6.76
C VAL A 263 -12.76 -3.61 -6.52
N ALA A 264 -13.04 -3.18 -5.29
CA ALA A 264 -14.25 -2.42 -5.00
C ALA A 264 -14.28 -1.09 -5.78
N LEU A 265 -13.17 -0.33 -5.79
CA LEU A 265 -13.06 0.91 -6.56
C LEU A 265 -13.20 0.68 -8.08
N PHE A 266 -12.70 -0.45 -8.58
CA PHE A 266 -12.88 -0.84 -9.98
C PHE A 266 -14.35 -1.07 -10.34
N VAL A 267 -15.13 -1.73 -9.48
CA VAL A 267 -16.59 -1.89 -9.70
C VAL A 267 -17.28 -0.52 -9.72
N VAL A 268 -16.91 0.38 -8.80
CA VAL A 268 -17.44 1.75 -8.78
C VAL A 268 -17.13 2.50 -10.07
N LEU A 269 -15.94 2.32 -10.63
CA LEU A 269 -15.55 2.94 -11.89
C LEU A 269 -16.50 2.54 -13.04
N PHE A 270 -16.90 1.26 -13.14
CA PHE A 270 -17.86 0.81 -14.15
C PHE A 270 -19.25 1.41 -13.95
N VAL A 271 -19.72 1.45 -12.70
CA VAL A 271 -21.01 2.07 -12.38
C VAL A 271 -20.98 3.54 -12.80
N GLN A 272 -19.91 4.26 -12.48
CA GLN A 272 -19.75 5.67 -12.84
C GLN A 272 -19.70 5.88 -14.36
N TYR A 273 -18.99 5.01 -15.08
CA TYR A 273 -18.89 5.08 -16.54
C TYR A 273 -20.25 4.82 -17.21
N GLY A 274 -21.01 3.82 -16.74
CA GLY A 274 -22.35 3.53 -17.24
C GLY A 274 -23.32 4.69 -17.07
N LEU A 275 -23.21 5.44 -15.97
CA LEU A 275 -24.04 6.61 -15.71
C LEU A 275 -23.71 7.80 -16.61
N CYS A 276 -22.42 8.04 -16.89
CA CYS A 276 -21.99 9.14 -17.76
C CYS A 276 -22.48 8.94 -19.22
N CYS A 277 -22.45 7.70 -19.72
CA CYS A 277 -22.82 7.39 -21.09
C CYS A 277 -24.32 7.51 -21.37
N ARG A 278 -25.17 7.34 -20.34
CA ARG A 278 -26.63 7.27 -20.52
C ARG A 278 -27.33 8.63 -20.69
N GLU A 279 -26.77 9.71 -20.13
CA GLU A 279 -27.41 11.05 -20.18
C GLU A 279 -27.50 11.65 -21.60
N LYS A 280 -26.75 11.10 -22.57
CA LYS A 280 -26.80 11.58 -23.97
C LYS A 280 -28.09 11.19 -24.69
N ASP A 281 -28.70 10.06 -24.33
CA ASP A 281 -29.90 9.58 -25.02
C ASP A 281 -31.17 10.36 -24.62
N ASP A 282 -31.27 10.79 -23.36
CA ASP A 282 -32.47 11.49 -22.86
C ASP A 282 -32.57 12.92 -23.43
N ARG A 283 -31.46 13.65 -23.57
CA ARG A 283 -31.45 15.00 -24.17
C ARG A 283 -31.82 14.99 -25.65
N TYR A 284 -31.32 14.02 -26.41
CA TYR A 284 -31.71 13.85 -27.81
C TYR A 284 -33.21 13.58 -27.97
N ARG A 285 -33.80 12.85 -27.02
CA ARG A 285 -35.23 12.52 -27.02
C ARG A 285 -36.13 13.72 -26.68
N GLU A 286 -35.69 14.62 -25.80
CA GLU A 286 -36.39 15.90 -25.54
C GLU A 286 -36.30 16.88 -26.71
N ASP A 287 -35.13 17.01 -27.36
CA ASP A 287 -34.98 17.87 -28.55
C ASP A 287 -35.81 17.36 -29.74
N ASP A 288 -35.87 16.05 -29.97
CA ASP A 288 -36.72 15.46 -31.03
C ASP A 288 -38.23 15.63 -30.73
N SER A 289 -38.61 15.50 -29.46
CA SER A 289 -40.00 15.73 -29.02
C SER A 289 -40.41 17.20 -29.18
N SER A 290 -39.49 18.14 -28.90
CA SER A 290 -39.71 19.58 -29.08
C SER A 290 -39.79 19.97 -30.56
N ARG A 291 -38.94 19.39 -31.42
CA ARG A 291 -39.03 19.59 -32.88
C ARG A 291 -40.33 19.06 -33.49
N LYS A 292 -40.88 17.95 -32.96
CA LYS A 292 -42.18 17.42 -33.43
C LYS A 292 -43.37 18.33 -33.08
N TYR A 293 -43.30 19.08 -31.97
CA TYR A 293 -44.39 19.98 -31.58
C TYR A 293 -44.38 21.29 -32.38
N ASP A 294 -43.20 21.84 -32.66
CA ASP A 294 -43.05 23.12 -33.39
C ASP A 294 -43.34 22.98 -34.92
N GLY A 295 -43.36 21.75 -35.43
CA GLY A 295 -43.73 21.45 -36.82
C GLY A 295 -45.24 21.44 -37.12
N SER A 296 -46.11 21.64 -36.12
CA SER A 296 -47.58 21.60 -36.30
C SER A 296 -48.24 22.97 -36.52
N HIS A 297 -47.45 24.05 -36.57
CA HIS A 297 -47.95 25.42 -36.77
C HIS A 297 -47.52 26.10 -38.08
N TYR A 298 -47.12 25.35 -39.11
CA TYR A 298 -47.14 25.84 -40.48
C TYR A 298 -48.33 25.27 -41.26
N GLU A 299 -49.33 26.15 -41.37
CA GLU A 299 -50.06 26.47 -42.59
C GLU A 299 -50.64 25.30 -43.40
N ASN A 300 -51.97 25.23 -43.33
CA ASN A 300 -52.85 24.96 -44.45
C ASN A 300 -52.16 25.27 -45.80
N PRO A 301 -51.84 24.27 -46.65
CA PRO A 301 -51.24 24.52 -47.95
C PRO A 301 -52.26 25.27 -48.81
N ARG A 302 -52.19 26.60 -48.83
CA ARG A 302 -52.74 27.36 -49.95
C ARG A 302 -52.00 26.89 -51.21
N PRO A 303 -52.69 26.61 -52.32
CA PRO A 303 -52.06 26.13 -53.54
C PRO A 303 -51.21 27.24 -54.16
N TYR A 304 -49.91 27.24 -53.87
CA TYR A 304 -48.89 28.02 -54.59
C TYR A 304 -48.53 27.34 -55.92
N ALA A 305 -49.53 27.07 -56.75
CA ALA A 305 -49.35 26.56 -58.10
C ALA A 305 -49.08 27.66 -59.14
N GLU A 306 -49.08 28.95 -58.76
CA GLU A 306 -49.17 30.05 -59.75
C GLU A 306 -48.04 31.09 -59.70
N GLN A 307 -46.96 30.88 -58.94
CA GLN A 307 -45.86 31.86 -58.85
C GLN A 307 -44.47 31.32 -59.20
N ARG A 308 -44.39 30.13 -59.83
CA ARG A 308 -43.12 29.54 -60.32
C ARG A 308 -42.89 29.68 -61.82
N ALA A 309 -43.70 30.47 -62.54
CA ALA A 309 -43.59 30.65 -63.98
C ALA A 309 -42.80 31.90 -64.43
N GLN A 310 -42.26 32.74 -63.53
CA GLN A 310 -41.63 34.02 -63.93
C GLN A 310 -40.16 34.23 -63.53
N ASN A 311 -39.51 33.31 -62.83
CA ASN A 311 -38.09 33.47 -62.43
C ASN A 311 -37.14 32.41 -63.03
N TYR A 312 -37.50 31.80 -64.17
CA TYR A 312 -36.66 30.85 -64.90
C TYR A 312 -36.10 31.39 -66.22
N GLU A 313 -36.10 32.72 -66.41
CA GLU A 313 -35.27 33.37 -67.42
C GLU A 313 -34.36 34.37 -66.70
N ILE A 314 -33.08 34.40 -67.10
CA ILE A 314 -31.98 35.19 -66.51
C ILE A 314 -31.43 34.47 -65.26
N SER A 315 -30.35 33.69 -65.29
CA SER A 315 -29.11 33.85 -66.07
C SER A 315 -28.21 32.63 -65.87
N GLN A 316 -27.80 31.98 -66.97
CA GLN A 316 -26.53 31.23 -67.00
C GLN A 316 -25.38 32.23 -67.19
N PRO A 317 -24.19 31.99 -66.60
CA PRO A 317 -23.13 31.47 -67.47
C PRO A 317 -22.15 30.47 -66.81
N ASN A 318 -21.75 29.50 -67.64
CA ASN A 318 -20.42 28.93 -67.85
C ASN A 318 -19.52 28.53 -66.66
N GLY A 319 -19.31 27.22 -66.56
CA GLY A 319 -17.98 26.61 -66.62
C GLY A 319 -17.16 26.59 -65.32
N THR A 320 -16.83 25.42 -64.80
CA THR A 320 -15.64 24.62 -65.16
C THR A 320 -15.55 23.44 -64.19
N LYS A 321 -15.38 22.20 -64.70
CA LYS A 321 -15.21 20.98 -63.89
C LYS A 321 -13.82 20.97 -63.21
N PRO A 322 -13.71 20.61 -61.92
CA PRO A 322 -12.48 20.04 -61.39
C PRO A 322 -12.51 18.51 -61.45
N ALA A 323 -11.35 17.97 -61.81
CA ALA A 323 -11.06 16.57 -62.08
C ALA A 323 -10.96 15.72 -60.80
N TYR A 324 -11.39 14.47 -60.92
CA TYR A 324 -11.13 13.40 -59.96
C TYR A 324 -9.63 13.08 -59.93
N VAL A 325 -8.99 13.24 -58.77
CA VAL A 325 -7.67 12.66 -58.50
C VAL A 325 -7.90 11.40 -57.66
N ASN A 326 -7.68 10.26 -58.31
CA ASN A 326 -7.66 8.93 -57.72
C ASN A 326 -6.23 8.62 -57.29
N ASN A 327 -5.94 8.64 -55.98
CA ASN A 327 -4.68 8.19 -55.43
C ASN A 327 -4.92 7.00 -54.49
N ASN A 328 -4.97 5.82 -55.11
CA ASN A 328 -4.60 4.58 -54.47
C ASN A 328 -3.09 4.40 -54.72
N PRO A 329 -2.27 4.07 -53.71
CA PRO A 329 -1.41 2.92 -53.94
C PRO A 329 -1.22 2.03 -52.71
N TYR A 330 -1.22 0.73 -52.98
CA TYR A 330 -0.69 -0.32 -52.14
C TYR A 330 0.79 -0.06 -51.79
N THR A 331 1.13 -0.24 -50.51
CA THR A 331 2.39 -0.84 -50.02
C THR A 331 2.09 -1.55 -48.71
#